data_AF-A0A0K2V8K1-F1
#
_entry.id   AF-A0A0K2V8K1-F1
#
_cell.length_a   1.000
_cell.length_b   1.000
_cell.length_c   1.000
_cell.angle_alpha   90.00
_cell.angle_beta   90.00
_cell.angle_gamma   90.00
#
_symmetry.space_group_name_H-M   'P 1'
#
loop_
_entity.id
_entity.type
_entity.pdbx_description
1 polymer ?
#
loop_
_entity_poly.entity_id
_entity_poly.type
_entity_poly.pdbx_seq_one_letter_code
_entity_poly.pdbx_strand_id
1 'polypeptide(L)'
;PILYNLMPIIVFAFQFNFVGRILGPRGMTTKQLEQETGCKIMVRGKGSMRDKKKEDSNRGKPNWEHLNDDLHVLITVEDSENRAAAKLQRAVAEVRKLLTVEPHNKNI
;
A
#
# COMPACT_ATOMS: atom_id res chain seq x y z
N PRO A 1 -9.72 -23.23 -11.56
CA PRO A 1 -9.03 -21.92 -11.67
C PRO A 1 -8.32 -21.60 -10.35
N ILE A 2 -7.02 -21.87 -10.27
CA ILE A 2 -6.30 -21.73 -9.01
C ILE A 2 -6.00 -20.24 -8.79
N LEU A 3 -6.90 -19.59 -8.05
CA LEU A 3 -6.70 -18.25 -7.50
C LEU A 3 -5.70 -18.39 -6.35
N TYR A 4 -4.41 -18.43 -6.68
CA TYR A 4 -3.39 -18.22 -5.67
C TYR A 4 -3.46 -16.74 -5.25
N ASN A 5 -4.27 -16.46 -4.23
CA ASN A 5 -4.13 -15.26 -3.42
C ASN A 5 -2.81 -15.36 -2.67
N LEU A 6 -1.71 -15.13 -3.39
CA LEU A 6 -0.39 -14.99 -2.79
C LEU A 6 -0.50 -13.89 -1.74
N MET A 7 -0.10 -14.28 -0.54
CA MET A 7 -0.33 -13.59 0.72
C MET A 7 -0.06 -12.09 0.63
N PRO A 8 -0.82 -11.26 1.37
CA PRO A 8 -0.60 -9.83 1.43
C PRO A 8 0.81 -9.55 1.97
N ILE A 9 1.69 -8.99 1.13
CA ILE A 9 2.94 -8.43 1.64
C ILE A 9 2.58 -7.10 2.31
N ILE A 10 2.54 -7.12 3.65
CA ILE A 10 2.30 -5.97 4.50
C ILE A 10 3.63 -5.22 4.64
N VAL A 11 3.74 -4.04 4.04
CA VAL A 11 4.88 -3.15 4.28
C VAL A 11 4.54 -2.21 5.42
N PHE A 12 5.26 -2.35 6.55
CA PHE A 12 5.14 -1.47 7.70
C PHE A 12 5.84 -0.14 7.43
N ALA A 13 5.18 0.96 7.76
CA ALA A 13 5.74 2.30 7.61
C ALA A 13 5.61 3.08 8.93
N PHE A 14 6.76 3.33 9.57
CA PHE A 14 6.88 4.14 10.77
C PHE A 14 6.98 5.63 10.38
N GLN A 15 5.87 6.35 10.54
CA GLN A 15 5.76 7.82 10.62
C GLN A 15 6.16 8.71 9.40
N PHE A 16 5.46 9.85 9.34
CA PHE A 16 5.44 10.97 8.37
C PHE A 16 4.97 10.70 6.92
N ASN A 17 3.70 11.08 6.68
CA ASN A 17 3.04 11.42 5.40
C ASN A 17 3.27 10.52 4.16
N PHE A 18 3.55 9.24 4.34
CA PHE A 18 3.71 8.31 3.22
C PHE A 18 2.40 8.00 2.49
N VAL A 19 1.24 8.05 3.18
CA VAL A 19 -0.07 7.85 2.55
C VAL A 19 -0.24 8.81 1.36
N GLY A 20 0.10 10.10 1.57
CA GLY A 20 0.08 11.09 0.51
C GLY A 20 1.10 10.82 -0.60
N ARG A 21 2.28 10.27 -0.29
CA ARG A 21 3.32 9.93 -1.27
C ARG A 21 2.94 8.74 -2.14
N ILE A 22 2.38 7.68 -1.54
CA ILE A 22 1.94 6.48 -2.25
C ILE A 22 0.76 6.79 -3.16
N LEU A 23 -0.24 7.49 -2.63
CA LEU A 23 -1.41 7.88 -3.41
C LEU A 23 -1.02 8.88 -4.50
N GLY A 24 -0.21 9.87 -4.16
CA GLY A 24 0.08 10.99 -5.03
C GLY A 24 -1.17 11.83 -5.35
N PRO A 25 -1.03 12.84 -6.22
CA PRO A 25 -2.15 13.70 -6.61
C PRO A 25 -3.29 12.87 -7.21
N ARG A 26 -4.47 12.95 -6.60
CA ARG A 26 -5.69 12.21 -7.03
C ARG A 26 -5.51 10.68 -7.15
N GLY A 27 -4.55 10.09 -6.43
CA GLY A 27 -4.29 8.65 -6.53
C GLY A 27 -3.49 8.23 -7.77
N MET A 28 -2.95 9.18 -8.55
CA MET A 28 -2.28 8.86 -9.82
C MET A 28 -0.99 8.05 -9.64
N THR A 29 -0.24 8.30 -8.56
CA THR A 29 0.99 7.54 -8.29
C THR A 29 0.68 6.07 -8.01
N THR A 30 -0.33 5.79 -7.19
CA THR A 30 -0.77 4.40 -6.97
C THR A 30 -1.26 3.76 -8.27
N LYS A 31 -2.10 4.45 -9.05
CA LYS A 31 -2.59 3.91 -10.35
C LYS A 31 -1.46 3.57 -11.31
N GLN A 32 -0.45 4.43 -11.41
CA GLN A 32 0.72 4.18 -12.25
C GLN A 32 1.50 2.97 -11.75
N LEU A 33 1.77 2.88 -10.43
CA LEU A 33 2.43 1.71 -9.84
C LEU A 33 1.65 0.42 -10.09
N GLU A 34 0.32 0.45 -9.97
CA GLU A 34 -0.54 -0.71 -10.25
C GLU A 34 -0.43 -1.13 -11.72
N GLN A 35 -0.45 -0.17 -12.65
CA GLN A 35 -0.31 -0.43 -14.09
C GLN A 35 1.07 -1.01 -14.44
N GLU A 36 2.14 -0.45 -13.89
CA GLU A 36 3.52 -0.86 -14.20
C GLU A 36 3.89 -2.22 -13.61
N THR A 37 3.34 -2.54 -12.44
CA THR A 37 3.64 -3.79 -11.71
C THR A 37 2.65 -4.90 -11.99
N GLY A 38 1.46 -4.56 -12.50
CA GLY A 38 0.34 -5.50 -12.62
C GLY A 38 -0.18 -6.00 -11.27
N CYS A 39 0.14 -5.27 -10.18
CA CYS A 39 -0.35 -5.54 -8.83
C CYS A 39 -1.44 -4.52 -8.47
N LYS A 40 -2.26 -4.85 -7.47
CA LYS A 40 -3.16 -3.91 -6.80
C LYS A 40 -2.49 -3.43 -5.52
N ILE A 41 -2.55 -2.13 -5.26
CA ILE A 41 -1.86 -1.47 -4.14
C ILE A 41 -2.89 -0.69 -3.33
N MET A 42 -3.02 -1.03 -2.06
CA MET A 42 -4.01 -0.42 -1.17
C MET A 42 -3.34 0.08 0.12
N VAL A 43 -3.64 1.31 0.53
CA VAL A 43 -3.29 1.78 1.88
C VAL A 43 -4.41 1.35 2.84
N ARG A 44 -4.04 0.62 3.89
CA ARG A 44 -4.93 -0.02 4.88
C ARG A 44 -4.39 0.23 6.29
N GLY A 45 -5.06 -0.24 7.33
CA GLY A 45 -4.69 0.04 8.72
C GLY A 45 -5.30 1.32 9.30
N LYS A 46 -5.06 1.52 10.59
CA LYS A 46 -5.43 2.72 11.35
C LYS A 46 -4.74 3.98 10.80
N GLY A 47 -5.50 5.03 10.54
CA GLY A 47 -4.99 6.29 9.97
C GLY A 47 -4.83 6.26 8.45
N SER A 48 -5.35 5.23 7.76
CA SER A 48 -5.31 5.16 6.30
C SER A 48 -6.32 6.10 5.64
N MET A 49 -7.33 6.56 6.38
CA MET A 49 -8.35 7.48 5.89
C MET A 49 -7.97 8.94 6.19
N ARG A 50 -8.26 9.82 5.23
CA ARG A 50 -8.07 11.27 5.41
C ARG A 50 -8.97 11.85 6.51
N ASP A 51 -10.20 11.35 6.61
CA ASP A 51 -11.19 11.81 7.58
C ASP A 51 -11.27 10.83 8.75
N LYS A 52 -10.70 11.23 9.88
CA LYS A 52 -10.65 10.43 11.10
C LYS A 52 -12.04 10.12 11.67
N LYS A 53 -13.01 11.04 11.55
CA LYS A 53 -14.38 10.82 12.03
C LYS A 53 -15.07 9.72 11.22
N LYS A 54 -14.83 9.69 9.91
CA LYS A 54 -15.31 8.62 9.02
C LYS A 54 -14.59 7.30 9.25
N GLU A 55 -13.31 7.34 9.61
CA GLU A 55 -12.57 6.14 9.98
C GLU A 55 -13.20 5.49 11.22
N ASP A 56 -13.35 6.27 12.30
CA ASP A 56 -13.85 5.77 13.56
C ASP A 56 -15.30 5.25 13.44
N SER A 57 -16.14 5.89 12.62
CA SER A 57 -17.52 5.44 12.40
C SER A 57 -17.65 4.16 11.55
N ASN A 58 -16.57 3.72 10.88
CA ASN A 58 -16.55 2.50 10.10
C ASN A 58 -15.86 1.32 10.80
N ARG A 59 -15.18 1.56 11.92
CA ARG A 59 -14.56 0.49 12.72
C ARG A 59 -15.61 -0.55 13.12
N GLY A 60 -15.25 -1.83 13.00
CA GLY A 60 -16.11 -2.97 13.34
C GLY A 60 -17.20 -3.31 12.32
N LYS A 61 -17.28 -2.59 11.19
CA LYS A 61 -18.18 -2.95 10.08
C LYS A 61 -17.53 -3.96 9.14
N PRO A 62 -18.34 -4.78 8.43
CA PRO A 62 -17.83 -5.66 7.38
C PRO A 62 -17.02 -4.91 6.32
N ASN A 63 -15.87 -5.45 5.92
CA ASN A 63 -14.90 -4.88 4.98
C ASN A 63 -14.04 -3.72 5.53
N TRP A 64 -14.18 -3.39 6.82
CA TRP A 64 -13.41 -2.34 7.52
C TRP A 64 -12.58 -2.90 8.67
N GLU A 65 -12.41 -4.22 8.75
CA GLU A 65 -11.67 -4.92 9.80
C GLU A 65 -10.22 -4.45 9.85
N HIS A 66 -9.64 -4.14 8.68
CA HIS A 66 -8.30 -3.62 8.54
C HIS A 66 -8.04 -2.32 9.30
N LEU A 67 -9.07 -1.57 9.71
CA LEU A 67 -8.87 -0.34 10.50
C LEU A 67 -8.30 -0.63 11.88
N ASN A 68 -8.40 -1.88 12.36
CA ASN A 68 -7.82 -2.33 13.63
C ASN A 68 -6.33 -2.70 13.53
N ASP A 69 -5.81 -2.87 12.31
CA ASP A 69 -4.40 -3.15 12.08
C ASP A 69 -3.56 -1.86 12.11
N ASP A 70 -2.25 -2.00 12.27
CA ASP A 70 -1.31 -0.90 12.07
C ASP A 70 -1.37 -0.37 10.63
N LEU A 71 -1.05 0.90 10.42
CA LEU A 71 -1.02 1.52 9.09
C LEU A 71 -0.04 0.77 8.17
N HIS A 72 -0.53 0.27 7.04
CA HIS A 72 0.25 -0.56 6.14
C HIS A 72 -0.16 -0.40 4.67
N VAL A 73 0.69 -0.92 3.79
CA VAL A 73 0.39 -1.09 2.37
C VAL A 73 0.12 -2.57 2.11
N LEU A 74 -1.03 -2.85 1.52
CA LEU A 74 -1.45 -4.15 1.03
C LEU A 74 -1.18 -4.23 -0.47
N ILE A 75 -0.36 -5.19 -0.89
CA ILE A 75 -0.08 -5.48 -2.31
C ILE A 75 -0.64 -6.86 -2.64
N THR A 76 -1.47 -6.94 -3.68
CA THR A 76 -2.05 -8.21 -4.16
C THR A 76 -1.85 -8.35 -5.67
N VAL A 77 -1.80 -9.59 -6.16
CA VAL A 77 -1.71 -9.88 -7.59
C VAL A 77 -2.52 -11.14 -7.91
N GLU A 78 -3.18 -11.14 -9.06
CA GLU A 78 -3.83 -12.33 -9.60
C GLU A 78 -3.03 -12.81 -10.80
N ASP A 79 -2.25 -13.87 -10.60
CA ASP A 79 -1.43 -14.48 -11.66
C ASP A 79 -1.03 -15.93 -11.29
N SER A 80 -0.36 -16.64 -12.20
CA SER A 80 0.34 -17.88 -11.90
C SER A 80 1.49 -17.63 -10.92
N GLU A 81 1.75 -18.59 -10.04
CA GLU A 81 2.70 -18.47 -8.92
C GLU A 81 4.05 -17.86 -9.32
N ASN A 82 4.67 -18.40 -10.37
CA ASN A 82 5.97 -17.92 -10.88
C ASN A 82 5.93 -16.45 -11.34
N ARG A 83 4.84 -16.01 -11.97
CA ARG A 83 4.69 -14.62 -12.44
C ARG A 83 4.30 -13.68 -11.30
N ALA A 84 3.45 -14.16 -10.40
CA ALA A 84 2.99 -13.42 -9.25
C ALA A 84 4.15 -13.07 -8.30
N ALA A 85 5.05 -14.01 -8.02
CA ALA A 85 6.23 -13.76 -7.19
C ALA A 85 7.11 -12.62 -7.75
N ALA A 86 7.39 -12.66 -9.06
CA ALA A 86 8.20 -11.62 -9.72
C ALA A 86 7.50 -10.24 -9.70
N LYS A 87 6.19 -10.21 -9.96
CA LYS A 87 5.37 -8.98 -9.90
C LYS A 87 5.33 -8.39 -8.49
N LEU A 88 5.10 -9.21 -7.48
CA LEU A 88 5.09 -8.79 -6.07
C LEU A 88 6.44 -8.24 -5.65
N GLN A 89 7.54 -8.92 -5.99
CA GLN A 89 8.88 -8.45 -5.67
C GLN A 89 9.16 -7.06 -6.27
N ARG A 90 8.75 -6.85 -7.52
CA ARG A 90 8.86 -5.55 -8.19
C ARG A 90 8.01 -4.48 -7.50
N ALA A 91 6.74 -4.77 -7.22
CA ALA A 91 5.85 -3.83 -6.55
C ALA A 91 6.33 -3.44 -5.15
N VAL A 92 6.83 -4.41 -4.36
CA VAL A 92 7.42 -4.16 -3.05
C VAL A 92 8.64 -3.25 -3.15
N ALA A 93 9.51 -3.48 -4.14
CA ALA A 93 10.68 -2.64 -4.35
C ALA A 93 10.29 -1.18 -4.67
N GLU A 94 9.32 -0.95 -5.55
CA GLU A 94 8.85 0.40 -5.89
C GLU A 94 8.16 1.09 -4.70
N VAL A 95 7.28 0.38 -3.98
CA VAL A 95 6.63 0.94 -2.78
C VAL A 95 7.66 1.32 -1.72
N ARG A 96 8.69 0.49 -1.50
CA ARG A 96 9.77 0.79 -0.53
C ARG A 96 10.50 2.10 -0.85
N LYS A 97 10.76 2.41 -2.13
CA LYS A 97 11.38 3.68 -2.54
C LYS A 97 10.56 4.90 -2.12
N LEU A 98 9.23 4.78 -2.08
CA LEU A 98 8.33 5.86 -1.64
C LEU A 98 8.29 6.03 -0.12
N LEU A 99 8.58 4.95 0.61
CA LEU A 99 8.60 4.90 2.08
C LEU A 99 9.94 5.35 2.67
N THR A 100 11.04 5.21 1.93
CA THR A 100 12.34 5.73 2.35
C THR A 100 12.39 7.24 2.11
N VAL A 101 12.61 8.01 3.17
CA VAL A 101 13.05 9.39 3.04
C VAL A 101 14.52 9.32 2.66
N GLU A 102 14.89 9.63 1.41
CA GLU A 102 16.28 10.00 1.18
C GLU A 102 16.56 11.21 2.07
N PRO A 103 17.59 11.15 2.96
CA PRO A 103 17.95 12.31 3.75
C PRO A 103 18.28 13.42 2.75
N HIS A 104 17.38 14.41 2.62
CA HIS A 104 17.69 15.63 1.89
C HIS A 104 18.99 16.17 2.48
N ASN A 105 20.01 16.20 1.64
CA ASN A 105 21.31 16.79 1.93
C ASN A 105 21.06 18.17 2.57
N LYS A 106 21.31 18.31 3.87
CA LYS A 106 21.33 19.59 4.57
C LYS A 106 22.61 20.30 4.14
N ASN A 107 22.59 20.93 2.97
CA ASN A 107 23.64 21.81 2.51
C ASN A 107 23.01 22.96 1.71
N ILE A 108 22.36 23.88 2.44
CA ILE A 108 22.41 25.33 2.22
C ILE A 108 22.36 25.98 3.61
#